data_AF-A0A2N2FID1-F1
#
_entry.id   AF-A0A2N2FID1-F1
#
_cell.length_a   1.000
_cell.length_b   1.000
_cell.length_c   1.000
_cell.angle_alpha   90.00
_cell.angle_beta   90.00
_cell.angle_gamma   90.00
#
_symmetry.space_group_name_H-M   'P 1'
#
loop_
_entity.id
_entity.type
_entity.pdbx_description
1 polymer ?
#
loop_
_entity_poly.entity_id
_entity_poly.type
_entity_poly.pdbx_seq_one_letter_code
_entity_poly.pdbx_strand_id
1 'polypeptide(L)'
;MTKVTVNPTPSEQIVKAASADVLVTDKRGRSFKLKKPGVLAQFRLVEALGDVAKNEVYMGMVLPLIFIVAIDDDPVVQPASKLQVEALIQRLDEDGIEAVMNGVQEHFGQADPAASKKKSEG
;
A
#
# COMPACT_ATOMS: atom_id res chain seq x y z
N MET A 1 38.74 0.02 22.99
CA MET A 1 38.10 0.03 21.66
C MET A 1 36.85 0.89 21.76
N THR A 2 36.89 2.12 21.23
CA THR A 2 35.82 3.10 21.37
C THR A 2 34.76 2.87 20.30
N LYS A 3 33.55 2.50 20.70
CA LYS A 3 32.42 2.20 19.83
C LYS A 3 31.83 3.50 19.30
N VAL A 4 32.24 3.92 18.11
CA VAL A 4 31.66 5.07 17.41
C VAL A 4 30.22 4.72 17.02
N THR A 5 29.26 5.35 17.68
CA THR A 5 27.84 5.28 17.30
C THR A 5 27.60 6.33 16.23
N VAL A 6 27.54 5.90 14.98
CA VAL A 6 27.17 6.76 13.85
C VAL A 6 25.66 7.00 13.94
N ASN A 7 25.26 8.18 14.42
CA ASN A 7 23.86 8.60 14.34
C ASN A 7 23.51 8.88 12.86
N PRO A 8 22.43 8.29 12.32
CA PRO A 8 22.03 8.52 10.94
C PRO A 8 21.63 9.99 10.74
N THR A 9 21.94 10.51 9.56
CA THR A 9 21.70 11.90 9.19
C THR A 9 20.19 12.21 9.14
N PRO A 10 19.75 13.46 9.37
CA PRO A 10 18.34 13.83 9.29
C PRO A 10 17.69 13.45 7.95
N SER A 11 18.47 13.49 6.87
CA SER A 11 18.05 13.10 5.52
C SER A 11 17.68 11.61 5.43
N GLU A 12 18.41 10.73 6.12
CA GLU A 12 18.12 9.28 6.15
C GLU A 12 16.86 8.95 6.97
N GLN A 13 16.55 9.75 8.00
CA GLN A 13 15.34 9.58 8.80
C GLN A 13 14.08 9.94 8.00
N ILE A 14 14.17 10.96 7.13
CA ILE A 14 13.04 11.40 6.29
C ILE A 14 12.73 10.37 5.20
N VAL A 15 13.74 9.78 4.57
CA VAL A 15 13.54 8.76 3.51
C VAL A 15 12.95 7.46 4.08
N LYS A 16 13.36 7.08 5.29
CA LYS A 16 12.83 5.90 5.98
C LYS A 16 11.39 6.09 6.44
N ALA A 17 11.02 7.32 6.85
CA ALA A 17 9.64 7.68 7.19
C ALA A 17 8.72 7.76 5.97
N ALA A 18 9.22 8.19 4.81
CA ALA A 18 8.45 8.20 3.56
C ALA A 18 8.19 6.79 2.98
N SER A 19 8.94 5.79 3.43
CA SER A 19 8.79 4.37 3.09
C SER A 19 8.08 3.56 4.18
N ALA A 20 7.49 4.23 5.17
CA ALA A 20 6.91 3.60 6.33
C ALA A 20 5.68 2.76 5.94
N ASP A 21 5.72 1.49 6.34
CA ASP A 21 4.55 0.63 6.30
C ASP A 21 3.50 1.24 7.24
N VAL A 22 2.29 1.46 6.73
CA VAL A 22 1.17 2.00 7.48
C VAL A 22 0.42 0.82 8.10
N LEU A 23 0.24 0.84 9.41
CA LEU A 23 -0.58 -0.16 10.09
C LEU A 23 -2.01 0.38 10.23
N VAL A 24 -2.98 -0.33 9.65
CA VAL A 24 -4.40 -0.03 9.77
C VAL A 24 -5.07 -1.16 10.52
N THR A 25 -6.03 -0.87 11.39
CA THR A 25 -6.77 -1.90 12.13
C THR A 25 -8.24 -1.86 11.74
N ASP A 26 -8.87 -3.01 11.52
CA ASP A 26 -10.31 -3.06 11.25
C ASP A 26 -11.16 -3.09 12.53
N LYS A 27 -12.49 -3.08 12.35
CA LYS A 27 -13.50 -3.17 13.42
C LYS A 27 -13.42 -4.47 14.23
N ARG A 28 -12.78 -5.52 13.71
CA ARG A 28 -12.64 -6.85 14.32
C ARG A 28 -11.31 -7.01 15.06
N GLY A 29 -10.44 -5.99 15.02
CA GLY A 29 -9.12 -5.98 15.66
C GLY A 29 -8.02 -6.62 14.82
N ARG A 30 -8.25 -6.88 13.53
CA ARG A 30 -7.21 -7.36 12.60
C ARG A 30 -6.33 -6.22 12.17
N SER A 31 -5.03 -6.48 12.03
CA SER A 31 -4.04 -5.49 11.61
C SER A 31 -3.62 -5.69 10.15
N PHE A 32 -3.58 -4.61 9.39
CA PHE A 32 -3.23 -4.58 7.98
C PHE A 32 -2.00 -3.70 7.79
N LYS A 33 -0.93 -4.28 7.26
CA LYS A 33 0.25 -3.50 6.84
C LYS A 33 0.05 -3.07 5.41
N LEU A 34 -0.06 -1.76 5.20
CA LEU A 34 -0.17 -1.12 3.90
C LEU A 34 1.16 -0.47 3.52
N LYS A 35 1.54 -0.59 2.26
CA LYS A 35 2.72 0.05 1.69
C LYS A 35 2.40 0.51 0.29
N LYS A 36 2.98 1.65 -0.11
CA LYS A 36 2.87 2.14 -1.49
C LYS A 36 3.46 1.08 -2.45
N PRO A 37 2.64 0.49 -3.34
CA PRO A 37 3.13 -0.47 -4.31
C PRO A 37 3.97 0.25 -5.37
N GLY A 38 4.97 -0.45 -5.91
CA GLY A 38 5.71 0.06 -7.05
C GLY A 38 4.85 0.12 -8.32
N VAL A 39 5.21 0.99 -9.26
CA VAL A 39 4.54 1.11 -10.57
C VAL A 39 4.48 -0.25 -11.30
N LEU A 40 5.55 -1.05 -11.20
CA LEU A 40 5.60 -2.39 -11.79
C LEU A 40 4.49 -3.33 -11.27
N ALA A 41 4.12 -3.24 -9.99
CA ALA A 41 3.06 -4.07 -9.41
C ALA A 41 1.69 -3.70 -9.98
N GLN A 42 1.44 -2.39 -10.16
CA GLN A 42 0.22 -1.89 -10.82
C GLN A 42 0.13 -2.38 -12.26
N PHE A 43 1.21 -2.27 -13.05
CA PHE A 43 1.23 -2.74 -14.43
C PHE A 43 0.99 -4.25 -14.53
N ARG A 44 1.66 -5.06 -13.69
CA ARG A 44 1.45 -6.51 -13.65
C ARG A 44 0.01 -6.88 -13.31
N LEU A 45 -0.61 -6.15 -12.39
CA LEU A 45 -2.01 -6.36 -12.02
C LEU A 45 -2.93 -6.06 -13.21
N VAL A 46 -2.76 -4.90 -13.86
CA VAL A 46 -3.55 -4.50 -15.03
C VAL A 46 -3.38 -5.51 -16.17
N GLU A 47 -2.16 -5.96 -16.42
CA GLU A 47 -1.85 -6.98 -17.43
C GLU A 47 -2.52 -8.32 -17.10
N ALA A 48 -2.43 -8.77 -15.85
CA ALA A 48 -3.01 -10.03 -15.39
C ALA A 48 -4.54 -10.03 -15.34
N LEU A 49 -5.16 -8.85 -15.19
CA LEU A 49 -6.60 -8.66 -15.23
C LEU A 49 -7.12 -8.53 -16.68
N GLY A 50 -6.31 -8.04 -17.61
CA GLY A 50 -6.67 -7.94 -19.02
C GLY A 50 -7.94 -7.10 -19.23
N ASP A 51 -8.94 -7.64 -19.92
CA ASP A 51 -10.15 -6.88 -20.27
C ASP A 51 -10.96 -6.40 -19.06
N VAL A 52 -10.94 -7.11 -17.93
CA VAL A 52 -11.65 -6.64 -16.72
C VAL A 52 -10.99 -5.43 -16.07
N ALA A 53 -9.73 -5.12 -16.41
CA ALA A 53 -9.07 -3.89 -15.99
C ALA A 53 -9.66 -2.63 -16.64
N LYS A 54 -10.43 -2.78 -17.74
CA LYS A 54 -11.16 -1.67 -18.37
C LYS A 54 -12.35 -1.19 -17.52
N ASN A 55 -12.79 -1.99 -16.55
CA ASN A 55 -13.84 -1.60 -15.62
C ASN A 55 -13.22 -0.73 -14.51
N GLU A 56 -13.43 0.58 -14.61
CA GLU A 56 -12.90 1.57 -13.66
C GLU A 56 -13.39 1.32 -12.23
N VAL A 57 -14.64 0.85 -12.06
CA VAL A 57 -15.19 0.50 -10.75
C VAL A 57 -14.44 -0.68 -10.15
N TYR A 58 -14.20 -1.72 -10.96
CA TYR A 58 -13.44 -2.88 -10.54
C TYR A 58 -11.98 -2.51 -10.21
N MET A 59 -11.34 -1.64 -11.01
CA MET A 59 -9.98 -1.18 -10.71
C MET A 59 -9.91 -0.33 -9.45
N GLY A 60 -10.91 0.52 -9.20
CA GLY A 60 -11.00 1.29 -7.96
C GLY A 60 -11.07 0.42 -6.71
N MET A 61 -11.66 -0.78 -6.82
CA MET A 61 -11.73 -1.75 -5.72
C MET A 61 -10.47 -2.60 -5.59
N VAL A 62 -9.82 -2.95 -6.71
CA VAL A 62 -8.65 -3.85 -6.69
C VAL A 62 -7.33 -3.12 -6.46
N LEU A 63 -7.19 -1.88 -6.93
CA LEU A 63 -5.97 -1.10 -6.75
C LEU A 63 -5.58 -0.87 -5.28
N PRO A 64 -6.48 -0.60 -4.34
CA PRO A 64 -6.13 -0.52 -2.92
C PRO A 64 -5.59 -1.85 -2.36
N LEU A 65 -6.01 -3.00 -2.91
CA LEU A 65 -5.61 -4.31 -2.40
C LEU A 65 -4.12 -4.60 -2.60
N ILE A 66 -3.49 -4.08 -3.66
CA ILE A 66 -2.04 -4.26 -3.89
C ILE A 66 -1.17 -3.46 -2.91
N PHE A 67 -1.76 -2.56 -2.13
CA PHE A 67 -1.06 -1.86 -1.05
C PHE A 67 -0.88 -2.78 0.17
N ILE A 68 -1.67 -3.85 0.30
CA ILE A 68 -1.59 -4.77 1.42
C ILE A 68 -0.33 -5.63 1.30
N VAL A 69 0.49 -5.62 2.34
CA VAL A 69 1.74 -6.38 2.45
C VAL A 69 1.66 -7.45 3.54
N ALA A 70 0.81 -7.26 4.54
CA ALA A 70 0.55 -8.28 5.56
C ALA A 70 -0.83 -8.10 6.19
N ILE A 71 -1.38 -9.21 6.68
CA ILE A 71 -2.63 -9.28 7.44
C ILE A 71 -2.31 -10.03 8.74
N ASP A 72 -2.51 -9.44 9.90
CA ASP A 72 -2.24 -10.05 11.21
C ASP A 72 -0.81 -10.62 11.33
N ASP A 73 0.17 -9.81 10.90
CA ASP A 73 1.59 -10.17 10.78
C ASP A 73 1.92 -11.30 9.79
N ASP A 74 0.93 -11.89 9.12
CA ASP A 74 1.13 -12.84 8.04
C ASP A 74 1.39 -12.11 6.71
N PRO A 75 2.59 -12.25 6.11
CA PRO A 75 2.93 -11.56 4.87
C PRO A 75 2.03 -12.05 3.72
N VAL A 76 1.42 -11.08 3.04
CA VAL A 76 0.57 -11.32 1.88
C VAL A 76 1.36 -10.98 0.62
N VAL A 77 1.37 -11.92 -0.32
CA VAL A 77 1.95 -11.68 -1.64
C VAL A 77 1.00 -10.84 -2.46
N GLN A 78 1.54 -9.82 -3.13
CA GLN A 78 0.76 -8.96 -4.02
C GLN A 78 0.08 -9.82 -5.10
N PRO A 79 -1.23 -9.64 -5.31
CA PRO A 79 -1.96 -10.43 -6.29
C PRO A 79 -1.45 -10.10 -7.70
N ALA A 80 -1.05 -11.14 -8.42
CA ALA A 80 -0.57 -11.10 -9.80
C ALA A 80 -1.55 -11.80 -10.77
N SER A 81 -2.76 -12.13 -10.32
CA SER A 81 -3.80 -12.74 -11.14
C SER A 81 -5.18 -12.45 -10.56
N LYS A 82 -6.22 -12.54 -11.40
CA LYS A 82 -7.62 -12.37 -10.99
C LYS A 82 -8.00 -13.30 -9.82
N LEU A 83 -7.58 -14.56 -9.87
CA LEU A 83 -7.90 -15.54 -8.83
C LEU A 83 -7.29 -15.15 -7.46
N GLN A 84 -6.07 -14.59 -7.47
CA GLN A 84 -5.42 -14.13 -6.24
C GLN A 84 -6.10 -12.87 -5.68
N VAL A 85 -6.60 -11.99 -6.54
CA VAL A 85 -7.41 -10.84 -6.14
C VAL A 85 -8.69 -11.32 -5.45
N GLU A 86 -9.43 -12.24 -6.07
CA GLU A 86 -10.67 -12.78 -5.50
C GLU A 86 -10.43 -13.50 -4.16
N ALA A 87 -9.36 -14.29 -4.06
CA ALA A 87 -8.96 -14.93 -2.81
C ALA A 87 -8.62 -13.91 -1.71
N LEU A 88 -7.97 -12.80 -2.07
CA LEU A 88 -7.64 -11.73 -1.14
C LEU A 88 -8.90 -10.98 -0.67
N ILE A 89 -9.82 -10.68 -1.59
CA ILE A 89 -11.14 -10.10 -1.29
C ILE A 89 -11.89 -11.01 -0.30
N GLN A 90 -11.93 -12.31 -0.57
CA GLN A 90 -12.59 -13.28 0.31
C GLN A 90 -11.92 -13.38 1.69
N ARG A 91 -10.59 -13.24 1.78
CA ARG A 91 -9.86 -13.24 3.05
C ARG A 91 -10.10 -11.98 3.88
N LEU A 92 -10.30 -10.84 3.22
CA LEU A 92 -10.51 -9.54 3.87
C LEU A 92 -11.93 -9.38 4.40
N ASP A 93 -12.91 -10.00 3.75
CA ASP A 93 -14.34 -9.74 3.97
C ASP A 93 -14.68 -8.24 3.81
N GLU A 94 -15.92 -7.84 4.11
CA GLU A 94 -16.37 -6.45 3.99
C GLU A 94 -15.59 -5.49 4.92
N ASP A 95 -15.43 -5.85 6.20
CA ASP A 95 -14.75 -4.98 7.19
C ASP A 95 -13.28 -4.72 6.84
N GLY A 96 -12.59 -5.72 6.31
CA GLY A 96 -11.17 -5.60 5.94
C GLY A 96 -11.00 -4.74 4.70
N ILE A 97 -11.89 -4.88 3.70
CA ILE A 97 -11.87 -4.04 2.51
C ILE A 97 -12.14 -2.58 2.88
N GLU A 98 -13.14 -2.32 3.72
CA GLU A 98 -13.45 -0.97 4.20
C GLU A 98 -12.24 -0.34 4.91
N ALA A 99 -11.60 -1.08 5.84
CA ALA A 99 -10.43 -0.61 6.56
C ALA A 99 -9.25 -0.31 5.62
N VAL A 100 -8.98 -1.19 4.65
CA VAL A 100 -7.90 -0.98 3.67
C VAL A 100 -8.21 0.21 2.77
N MET A 101 -9.43 0.34 2.24
CA MET A 101 -9.79 1.45 1.37
C MET A 101 -9.66 2.79 2.08
N ASN A 102 -10.18 2.89 3.32
CA ASN A 102 -10.05 4.08 4.14
C ASN A 102 -8.58 4.38 4.45
N GLY A 103 -7.81 3.37 4.86
CA GLY A 103 -6.39 3.52 5.14
C GLY A 103 -5.57 3.95 3.91
N VAL A 104 -5.88 3.38 2.74
CA VAL A 104 -5.26 3.81 1.48
C VAL A 104 -5.65 5.24 1.15
N GLN A 105 -6.91 5.64 1.32
CA GLN A 105 -7.35 7.01 1.05
C GLN A 105 -6.73 8.03 2.01
N GLU A 106 -6.67 7.72 3.30
CA GLU A 106 -6.13 8.60 4.34
C GLU A 106 -4.61 8.77 4.25
N HIS A 107 -3.89 7.68 3.96
CA HIS A 107 -2.42 7.70 3.97
C HIS A 107 -1.78 7.82 2.58
N PHE A 108 -2.46 7.34 1.54
CA PHE A 108 -1.94 7.28 0.17
C PHE A 108 -2.85 7.93 -0.88
N GLY A 109 -4.09 8.32 -0.54
CA GLY A 109 -5.04 9.00 -1.43
C GLY A 109 -4.58 10.40 -1.86
N GLN A 110 -3.53 10.92 -1.23
CA GLN A 110 -2.78 12.11 -1.67
C GLN A 110 -1.57 11.77 -2.57
N ALA A 111 -1.56 10.64 -3.30
CA ALA A 111 -0.52 10.31 -4.27
C ALA A 111 -1.04 10.48 -5.73
N ASP A 112 -1.51 11.65 -6.16
CA ASP A 112 -0.79 12.85 -6.67
C ASP A 112 -0.26 12.71 -8.11
N PRO A 113 -0.71 13.53 -9.08
CA PRO A 113 0.01 13.67 -10.34
C PRO A 113 1.19 14.68 -10.27
N ALA A 114 1.37 15.49 -9.22
CA ALA A 114 2.25 16.68 -9.32
C ALA A 114 2.97 17.23 -8.05
N ALA A 115 2.88 16.68 -6.82
CA ALA A 115 3.54 17.29 -5.65
C ALA A 115 5.01 16.87 -5.39
N SER A 116 5.82 16.76 -6.45
CA SER A 116 7.26 17.06 -6.36
C SER A 116 7.55 18.52 -6.74
N LYS A 117 6.74 19.48 -6.27
CA LYS A 117 7.12 20.90 -6.32
C LYS A 117 7.45 21.40 -4.92
N LYS A 118 8.76 21.52 -4.70
CA LYS A 118 9.42 22.51 -3.83
C LYS A 118 8.80 22.66 -2.45
N LYS A 119 9.30 21.85 -1.52
CA LYS A 119 9.34 22.24 -0.11
C LYS A 119 10.36 23.39 0.00
N SER A 120 9.86 24.62 0.22
CA SER A 120 10.54 25.70 0.94
C SER A 120 11.91 26.17 0.40
N GLU A 121 11.91 27.13 -0.54
CA GLU A 121 12.94 28.19 -0.55
C GLU A 121 12.32 29.41 0.13
N GLY A 122 12.93 29.82 1.24
CA GLY A 122 12.68 31.12 1.88
C GLY A 122 13.48 32.23 1.22
#